data_AF-F7TA97-F1
#
_entry.id   AF-F7TA97-F1
#
_cell.length_a   1.000
_cell.length_b   1.000
_cell.length_c   1.000
_cell.angle_alpha   90.00
_cell.angle_beta   90.00
_cell.angle_gamma   90.00
#
_symmetry.space_group_name_H-M   'P 1'
#
loop_
_entity.id
_entity.type
_entity.pdbx_description
1 polymer ?
#
loop_
_entity_poly.entity_id
_entity_poly.type
_entity_poly.pdbx_seq_one_letter_code
_entity_poly.pdbx_strand_id
1 'polypeptide(L)'
;MKEAGASEVDRRSAAQWLEAAWPLILGTAAATAAWLFDWSFSPVRYDGQLAATISISSILTGFLGTAQAIMLTVTSGRMTWLQANRDVWGQVLSFFRVALLANLGLCIWSLVLSSTEITQWPKPLQPFLFPLWVGAVVFAVLSFYKALTLLFLLLRR
;
A
#
# COMPACT_ATOMS: atom_id res chain seq x y z
N MET A 1 25.27 30.73 19.10
CA MET A 1 24.00 30.70 18.34
C MET A 1 24.28 31.04 16.89
N LYS A 2 24.22 30.04 16.00
CA LYS A 2 23.55 30.05 14.69
C LYS A 2 24.06 28.90 13.82
N GLU A 3 23.11 28.03 13.48
CA GLU A 3 22.97 27.37 12.16
C GLU A 3 24.09 26.41 11.72
N ALA A 4 24.04 25.19 12.26
CA ALA A 4 24.36 23.99 11.51
C ALA A 4 23.08 23.14 11.40
N GLY A 5 22.04 23.74 10.80
CA GLY A 5 20.70 23.17 10.65
C GLY A 5 20.37 22.76 9.22
N ALA A 6 21.36 22.35 8.44
CA ALA A 6 21.15 21.92 7.06
C ALA A 6 21.98 20.66 6.75
N SER A 7 21.26 19.57 6.46
CA SER A 7 21.69 18.38 5.74
C SER A 7 22.20 17.15 6.50
N GLU A 8 21.48 16.73 7.54
CA GLU A 8 21.15 15.29 7.64
C GLU A 8 20.07 14.95 6.59
N VAL A 9 20.41 15.18 5.31
CA VAL A 9 19.62 14.66 4.20
C VAL A 9 19.86 13.16 4.22
N ASP A 10 18.93 12.46 4.87
CA ASP A 10 18.57 11.05 4.77
C ASP A 10 19.36 10.35 3.64
N ARG A 11 20.59 9.90 3.94
CA ARG A 11 21.46 9.16 3.01
C ARG A 11 20.93 7.73 2.89
N ARG A 12 19.68 7.59 2.48
CA ARG A 12 19.17 6.31 2.02
C ARG A 12 19.95 5.92 0.80
N SER A 13 20.55 4.74 0.82
CA SER A 13 21.19 4.21 -0.37
C SER A 13 20.15 4.07 -1.49
N ALA A 14 20.58 4.14 -2.75
CA ALA A 14 19.67 3.94 -3.89
C ALA A 14 18.88 2.62 -3.77
N ALA A 15 19.48 1.59 -3.16
CA ALA A 15 18.83 0.32 -2.86
C ALA A 15 17.68 0.46 -1.84
N GLN A 16 17.82 1.27 -0.79
CA GLN A 16 16.75 1.51 0.19
C GLN A 16 15.58 2.31 -0.40
N TRP A 17 15.88 3.26 -1.29
CA TRP A 17 14.85 3.97 -2.05
C TRP A 17 14.09 3.04 -2.99
N LEU A 18 14.80 2.21 -3.74
CA LEU A 18 14.19 1.23 -4.64
C LEU A 18 13.32 0.23 -3.86
N GLU A 19 13.84 -0.25 -2.73
CA GLU A 19 13.11 -1.16 -1.85
C GLU A 19 11.81 -0.51 -1.34
N ALA A 20 11.83 0.78 -0.99
CA ALA A 20 10.62 1.49 -0.57
C ALA A 20 9.63 1.73 -1.73
N ALA A 21 10.14 2.00 -2.94
CA ALA A 21 9.35 2.48 -4.06
C ALA A 21 8.81 1.36 -4.98
N TRP A 22 9.35 0.13 -4.95
CA TRP A 22 8.97 -0.91 -5.90
C TRP A 22 7.46 -1.24 -5.94
N PRO A 23 6.68 -1.22 -4.83
CA PRO A 23 5.24 -1.44 -4.92
C PRO A 23 4.54 -0.34 -5.72
N LEU A 24 5.00 0.90 -5.55
CA LEU A 24 4.48 2.06 -6.28
C LEU A 24 4.85 1.98 -7.76
N ILE A 25 6.09 1.62 -8.09
CA ILE A 25 6.57 1.46 -9.47
C ILE A 25 5.75 0.38 -10.20
N LEU A 26 5.50 -0.77 -9.55
CA LEU A 26 4.69 -1.82 -10.16
C LEU A 26 3.20 -1.45 -10.23
N GLY A 27 2.68 -0.70 -9.25
CA GLY A 27 1.33 -0.15 -9.29
C GLY A 27 1.12 0.84 -10.43
N THR A 28 2.06 1.77 -10.63
CA THR A 28 2.00 2.72 -11.75
C THR A 28 2.17 2.01 -13.09
N ALA A 29 3.08 1.03 -13.19
CA ALA A 29 3.23 0.22 -14.40
C ALA A 29 1.95 -0.55 -14.74
N ALA A 30 1.24 -1.09 -13.74
CA ALA A 30 -0.04 -1.77 -13.94
C ALA A 30 -1.15 -0.81 -14.39
N ALA A 31 -1.21 0.40 -13.82
CA ALA A 31 -2.14 1.44 -14.28
C ALA A 31 -1.84 1.85 -15.72
N THR A 32 -0.57 2.08 -16.07
CA THR A 32 -0.16 2.43 -17.43
C THR A 32 -0.48 1.31 -18.41
N ALA A 33 -0.25 0.04 -18.04
CA ALA A 33 -0.63 -1.09 -18.87
C ALA A 33 -2.15 -1.15 -19.08
N ALA A 34 -2.95 -1.03 -18.01
CA ALA A 34 -4.40 -1.02 -18.11
C ALA A 34 -4.92 0.11 -19.02
N TRP A 35 -4.27 1.27 -18.98
CA TRP A 35 -4.60 2.40 -19.86
C TRP A 35 -4.18 2.13 -21.33
N LEU A 36 -2.97 1.64 -21.57
CA LEU A 36 -2.46 1.37 -22.93
C LEU A 36 -3.22 0.25 -23.65
N PHE A 37 -3.76 -0.72 -22.91
CA PHE A 37 -4.54 -1.83 -23.46
C PHE A 37 -6.06 -1.59 -23.42
N ASP A 38 -6.50 -0.35 -23.14
CA ASP A 38 -7.93 0.02 -23.04
C ASP A 38 -8.75 -0.91 -22.15
N TRP A 39 -8.16 -1.34 -21.02
CA TRP A 39 -8.91 -2.15 -20.07
C TRP A 39 -9.98 -1.31 -19.39
N SER A 40 -11.18 -1.89 -19.28
CA SER A 40 -12.32 -1.26 -18.64
C SER A 40 -12.98 -2.22 -17.67
N PHE A 41 -13.79 -1.67 -16.76
CA PHE A 41 -14.71 -2.50 -15.99
C PHE A 41 -15.62 -3.27 -16.94
N SER A 42 -15.82 -4.55 -16.65
CA SER A 42 -16.87 -5.33 -17.30
C SER A 42 -18.20 -4.94 -16.66
N PRO A 43 -19.21 -4.47 -17.42
CA PRO A 43 -20.49 -4.05 -16.85
C PRO A 43 -21.16 -5.14 -16.00
N VAL A 44 -20.98 -6.40 -16.41
CA VAL A 44 -21.56 -7.57 -15.73
C VAL A 44 -20.86 -7.89 -14.40
N ARG A 45 -19.59 -7.50 -14.27
CA ARG A 45 -18.76 -7.86 -13.09
C ARG A 45 -18.40 -6.66 -12.23
N TYR A 46 -18.78 -5.45 -12.61
CA TYR A 46 -18.39 -4.20 -11.97
C TYR A 46 -18.65 -4.23 -10.46
N ASP A 47 -19.91 -4.41 -10.06
CA ASP A 47 -20.31 -4.44 -8.65
C ASP A 47 -19.64 -5.57 -7.89
N GLY A 48 -19.53 -6.75 -8.52
CA GLY A 48 -18.89 -7.92 -7.92
C GLY A 48 -17.39 -7.70 -7.67
N GLN A 49 -16.69 -7.05 -8.61
CA GLN A 49 -15.26 -6.74 -8.50
C GLN A 49 -15.01 -5.70 -7.39
N LEU A 50 -15.82 -4.64 -7.34
CA LEU A 50 -15.71 -3.62 -6.30
C LEU A 50 -16.07 -4.15 -4.92
N ALA A 51 -17.17 -4.90 -4.79
CA ALA A 51 -17.58 -5.51 -3.53
C ALA A 51 -16.52 -6.48 -3.00
N ALA A 52 -15.97 -7.36 -3.85
CA ALA A 52 -14.89 -8.25 -3.48
C ALA A 52 -13.64 -7.48 -3.03
N THR A 53 -13.30 -6.39 -3.72
CA THR A 53 -12.15 -5.55 -3.38
C THR A 53 -12.34 -4.83 -2.05
N ILE A 54 -13.53 -4.33 -1.75
CA ILE A 54 -13.87 -3.72 -0.45
C ILE A 54 -13.74 -4.77 0.66
N SER A 55 -14.33 -5.96 0.48
CA SER A 55 -14.24 -7.06 1.45
C SER A 55 -12.79 -7.48 1.70
N ILE A 56 -12.00 -7.71 0.66
CA ILE A 56 -10.59 -8.10 0.81
C ILE A 56 -9.81 -6.97 1.50
N SER A 57 -9.94 -5.72 1.03
CA SER A 57 -9.19 -4.59 1.60
C SER A 57 -9.51 -4.36 3.08
N SER A 58 -10.76 -4.53 3.50
CA SER A 58 -11.15 -4.42 4.92
C SER A 58 -10.52 -5.51 5.78
N ILE A 59 -10.50 -6.77 5.30
CA ILE A 59 -9.83 -7.90 5.97
C ILE A 59 -8.32 -7.63 6.09
N LEU A 60 -7.67 -7.24 4.99
CA LEU A 60 -6.23 -6.96 4.97
C LEU A 60 -5.86 -5.82 5.91
N THR A 61 -6.69 -4.77 5.98
CA THR A 61 -6.51 -3.64 6.90
C THR A 61 -6.61 -4.09 8.37
N GLY A 62 -7.62 -4.91 8.71
CA GLY A 62 -7.77 -5.46 10.06
C GLY A 62 -6.59 -6.37 10.47
N PHE A 63 -6.11 -7.18 9.51
CA PHE A 63 -4.93 -8.02 9.71
C PHE A 63 -3.68 -7.17 9.99
N LEU A 64 -3.42 -6.12 9.19
CA LEU A 64 -2.27 -5.23 9.40
C LEU A 64 -2.31 -4.52 10.75
N GLY A 65 -3.49 -4.06 11.18
CA GLY A 65 -3.66 -3.46 12.50
C GLY A 65 -3.30 -4.43 13.63
N THR A 66 -3.77 -5.67 13.53
CA THR A 66 -3.44 -6.73 14.50
C THR A 66 -1.96 -7.09 14.47
N ALA A 67 -1.37 -7.24 13.28
CA ALA A 67 0.05 -7.53 13.11
C ALA A 67 0.94 -6.43 13.71
N GLN A 68 0.56 -5.16 13.56
CA GLN A 68 1.25 -4.05 14.20
C GLN A 68 1.17 -4.11 15.73
N ALA A 69 0.01 -4.46 16.30
CA ALA A 69 -0.13 -4.66 17.74
C ALA A 69 0.73 -5.82 18.27
N ILE A 70 0.81 -6.93 17.53
CA ILE A 70 1.69 -8.07 17.86
C ILE A 70 3.15 -7.61 17.85
N MET A 71 3.59 -6.89 16.82
CA MET A 71 4.96 -6.38 16.78
C MET A 71 5.29 -5.48 17.98
N LEU A 72 4.36 -4.66 18.44
CA LEU A 72 4.58 -3.80 19.60
C LEU A 72 4.68 -4.58 20.94
N THR A 73 4.20 -5.81 20.98
CA THR A 73 4.11 -6.63 22.21
C THR A 73 5.10 -7.80 22.24
N VAL A 74 5.65 -8.22 21.09
CA VAL A 74 6.63 -9.32 21.02
C VAL A 74 7.96 -8.94 21.66
N THR A 75 8.36 -9.71 22.68
CA THR A 75 9.64 -9.57 23.39
C THR A 75 10.62 -10.65 22.93
N SER A 76 11.20 -10.48 21.74
CA SER A 76 12.30 -11.33 21.25
C SER A 76 13.60 -10.54 21.22
N GLY A 77 14.76 -11.20 21.37
CA GLY A 77 16.06 -10.51 21.33
C GLY A 77 16.30 -9.73 20.03
N ARG A 78 15.82 -10.25 18.88
CA ARG A 78 15.83 -9.54 17.60
C ARG A 78 14.93 -8.31 17.62
N MET A 79 13.76 -8.40 18.26
CA MET A 79 12.83 -7.27 18.38
C MET A 79 13.36 -6.19 19.31
N THR A 80 13.97 -6.57 20.43
CA THR A 80 14.64 -5.64 21.34
C THR A 80 15.80 -4.91 20.65
N TRP A 81 16.60 -5.63 19.85
CA TRP A 81 17.64 -5.01 19.03
C TRP A 81 17.04 -4.05 17.98
N LEU A 82 15.95 -4.43 17.31
CA LEU A 82 15.30 -3.58 16.32
C LEU A 82 14.75 -2.30 16.96
N GLN A 83 14.07 -2.41 18.10
CA GLN A 83 13.53 -1.29 18.85
C GLN A 83 14.63 -0.35 19.38
N ALA A 84 15.82 -0.89 19.69
CA ALA A 84 16.98 -0.07 20.03
C ALA A 84 17.51 0.76 18.84
N ASN A 85 17.33 0.27 17.61
CA ASN A 85 17.72 0.96 16.38
C ASN A 85 16.52 1.75 15.81
N ARG A 86 16.29 2.95 16.35
CA ARG A 86 15.11 3.80 16.02
C ARG A 86 14.89 4.01 14.52
N ASP A 87 15.94 4.16 13.73
CA ASP A 87 15.81 4.40 12.28
C ASP A 87 15.27 3.17 11.55
N VAL A 88 15.79 1.99 11.87
CA VAL A 88 15.35 0.71 11.29
C VAL A 88 13.92 0.39 11.73
N TRP A 89 13.62 0.60 13.02
CA TRP A 89 12.28 0.42 13.56
C TRP A 89 11.26 1.36 12.91
N GLY A 90 11.63 2.63 12.73
CA GLY A 90 10.80 3.62 12.05
C GLY A 90 10.51 3.24 10.59
N GLN A 91 11.50 2.68 9.88
CA GLN A 91 11.29 2.17 8.52
C GLN A 91 10.33 0.97 8.47
N VAL A 92 10.46 0.01 9.39
CA VAL A 92 9.53 -1.13 9.48
C VAL A 92 8.11 -0.65 9.73
N LEU A 93 7.91 0.22 10.72
CA LEU A 93 6.58 0.80 10.99
C LEU A 93 6.04 1.59 9.80
N SER A 94 6.90 2.29 9.06
CA SER A 94 6.53 2.99 7.85
C SER A 94 5.96 2.05 6.78
N PHE A 95 6.54 0.87 6.57
CA PHE A 95 6.01 -0.11 5.61
C PHE A 95 4.63 -0.63 6.00
N PHE A 96 4.40 -0.92 7.29
CA PHE A 96 3.06 -1.30 7.77
C PHE A 96 2.05 -0.17 7.60
N ARG A 97 2.45 1.06 7.90
CA ARG A 97 1.60 2.24 7.72
C ARG A 97 1.24 2.46 6.26
N VAL A 98 2.21 2.33 5.34
CA VAL A 98 1.97 2.45 3.90
C VAL A 98 1.01 1.37 3.42
N ALA A 99 1.22 0.11 3.83
CA ALA A 99 0.32 -0.99 3.47
C ALA A 99 -1.11 -0.77 3.99
N LEU A 100 -1.26 -0.26 5.22
CA LEU A 100 -2.55 0.05 5.83
C LEU A 100 -3.25 1.17 5.09
N LEU A 101 -2.56 2.27 4.83
CA LEU A 101 -3.12 3.42 4.10
C LEU A 101 -3.43 3.07 2.64
N ALA A 102 -2.64 2.21 1.99
CA ALA A 102 -2.90 1.75 0.63
C ALA A 102 -4.20 0.93 0.56
N ASN A 103 -4.39 -0.02 1.48
CA ASN A 103 -5.62 -0.83 1.55
C ASN A 103 -6.84 0.00 1.95
N LEU A 104 -6.68 0.92 2.91
CA LEU A 104 -7.75 1.86 3.28
C LEU A 104 -8.13 2.77 2.12
N GLY A 105 -7.14 3.33 1.43
CA GLY A 105 -7.34 4.17 0.24
C GLY A 105 -8.03 3.41 -0.88
N LEU A 106 -7.61 2.17 -1.16
CA LEU A 106 -8.26 1.29 -2.13
C LEU A 106 -9.72 0.99 -1.75
N CYS A 107 -9.99 0.74 -0.47
CA CYS A 107 -11.33 0.50 0.04
C CYS A 107 -12.23 1.72 -0.16
N ILE A 108 -11.77 2.91 0.24
CA ILE A 108 -12.50 4.17 0.06
C ILE A 108 -12.72 4.45 -1.43
N TRP A 109 -11.69 4.29 -2.26
CA TRP A 109 -11.80 4.47 -3.71
C TRP A 109 -12.81 3.51 -4.34
N SER A 110 -12.78 2.23 -3.94
CA SER A 110 -13.74 1.23 -4.42
C SER A 110 -15.17 1.51 -3.93
N LEU A 111 -15.35 2.07 -2.73
CA LEU A 111 -16.65 2.52 -2.24
C LEU A 111 -17.20 3.70 -3.06
N VAL A 112 -16.35 4.68 -3.39
CA VAL A 112 -16.73 5.83 -4.23
C VAL A 112 -17.13 5.38 -5.64
N LEU A 113 -16.37 4.45 -6.22
CA LEU A 113 -16.74 3.84 -7.51
C LEU A 113 -18.05 3.05 -7.38
N SER A 114 -18.24 2.29 -6.30
CA SER A 114 -19.45 1.49 -6.09
C SER A 114 -20.71 2.35 -5.87
N SER A 115 -20.56 3.55 -5.31
CA SER A 115 -21.69 4.45 -5.04
C SER A 115 -22.24 5.17 -6.28
N THR A 116 -21.56 5.06 -7.43
CA THR A 116 -21.95 5.75 -8.66
C THR A 116 -21.76 4.86 -9.88
N GLU A 117 -22.77 4.81 -10.76
CA GLU A 117 -22.61 4.11 -12.04
C GLU A 117 -21.54 4.80 -12.90
N ILE A 118 -20.72 4.02 -13.61
CA ILE A 118 -19.67 4.54 -14.51
C ILE A 118 -20.23 5.56 -15.52
N THR A 119 -21.47 5.36 -15.97
CA THR A 119 -22.17 6.22 -16.93
C THR A 119 -22.41 7.64 -16.42
N GLN A 120 -22.51 7.82 -15.10
CA GLN A 120 -22.75 9.12 -14.45
C GLN A 120 -21.46 9.93 -14.23
N TRP A 121 -20.29 9.30 -14.36
CA TRP A 121 -19.02 10.01 -14.26
C TRP A 121 -18.81 10.93 -15.48
N PRO A 122 -18.14 12.08 -15.31
CA PRO A 122 -17.75 12.94 -16.42
C PRO A 122 -17.00 12.13 -17.49
N LYS A 123 -17.45 12.23 -18.76
CA LYS A 123 -16.79 11.59 -19.92
C LYS A 123 -15.27 11.69 -19.95
N PRO A 124 -14.63 12.85 -19.63
CA PRO A 124 -13.16 12.91 -19.62
C PRO A 124 -12.51 12.08 -18.52
N LEU A 125 -13.22 11.73 -17.44
CA LEU A 125 -12.67 10.95 -16.31
C LEU A 125 -12.84 9.44 -16.48
N GLN A 126 -13.89 9.00 -17.17
CA GLN A 126 -14.21 7.58 -17.39
C GLN A 126 -13.01 6.70 -17.83
N PRO A 127 -12.17 7.10 -18.81
CA PRO A 127 -11.04 6.25 -19.24
C PRO A 127 -9.94 6.10 -18.18
N PHE A 128 -9.91 6.94 -17.16
CA PHE A 128 -8.89 6.89 -16.10
C PHE A 128 -9.34 6.09 -14.88
N LEU A 129 -10.65 5.90 -14.67
CA LEU A 129 -11.18 5.26 -13.45
C LEU A 129 -10.66 3.82 -13.27
N PHE A 130 -10.75 3.01 -14.33
CA PHE A 130 -10.31 1.62 -14.29
C PHE A 130 -8.78 1.49 -14.17
N PRO A 131 -7.96 2.16 -15.00
CA PRO A 131 -6.51 2.13 -14.84
C PRO A 131 -6.02 2.56 -13.45
N LEU A 132 -6.58 3.65 -12.91
CA LEU A 132 -6.24 4.12 -11.56
C LEU A 132 -6.63 3.09 -10.49
N TRP A 133 -7.82 2.48 -10.63
CA TRP A 133 -8.25 1.42 -9.74
C TRP A 133 -7.33 0.20 -9.79
N VAL A 134 -6.93 -0.27 -10.98
CA VAL A 134 -5.97 -1.38 -11.15
C VAL A 134 -4.63 -1.07 -10.50
N GLY A 135 -4.10 0.14 -10.72
CA GLY A 135 -2.85 0.57 -10.10
C GLY A 135 -2.94 0.59 -8.57
N ALA A 136 -4.06 1.06 -8.03
CA ALA A 136 -4.32 1.07 -6.59
C ALA A 136 -4.43 -0.36 -6.03
N VAL A 137 -5.08 -1.29 -6.73
CA VAL A 137 -5.15 -2.72 -6.34
C VAL A 137 -3.75 -3.31 -6.27
N VAL A 138 -2.97 -3.18 -7.33
CA VAL A 138 -1.60 -3.72 -7.38
C VAL A 138 -0.73 -3.11 -6.30
N PHE A 139 -0.77 -1.78 -6.14
CA PHE A 139 -0.02 -1.09 -5.09
C PHE A 139 -0.38 -1.58 -3.68
N ALA A 140 -1.67 -1.74 -3.38
CA ALA A 140 -2.14 -2.20 -2.08
C ALA A 140 -1.73 -3.65 -1.79
N VAL A 141 -1.88 -4.54 -2.76
CA VAL A 141 -1.49 -5.96 -2.64
C VAL A 141 0.02 -6.10 -2.43
N LEU A 142 0.83 -5.39 -3.21
CA LEU A 142 2.29 -5.46 -3.10
C LEU A 142 2.80 -4.82 -1.80
N SER A 143 2.20 -3.71 -1.36
CA SER A 143 2.52 -3.10 -0.07
C SER A 143 2.16 -4.04 1.09
N PHE A 144 1.02 -4.72 1.01
CA PHE A 144 0.60 -5.73 1.99
C PHE A 144 1.56 -6.93 2.00
N TYR A 145 1.91 -7.47 0.83
CA TYR A 145 2.88 -8.55 0.69
C TYR A 145 4.22 -8.19 1.35
N LYS A 146 4.71 -6.97 1.11
CA LYS A 146 5.94 -6.48 1.72
C LYS A 146 5.85 -6.44 3.25
N ALA A 147 4.76 -5.90 3.80
CA ALA A 147 4.55 -5.86 5.25
C ALA A 147 4.51 -7.27 5.86
N LEU A 148 3.87 -8.23 5.18
CA LEU A 148 3.85 -9.64 5.58
C LEU A 148 5.23 -10.28 5.58
N THR A 149 6.02 -10.10 4.52
CA THR A 149 7.37 -10.66 4.45
C THR A 149 8.24 -10.13 5.59
N LEU A 150 8.14 -8.84 5.91
CA LEU A 150 8.83 -8.25 7.06
C LEU A 150 8.34 -8.84 8.39
N LEU A 151 7.02 -9.00 8.57
CA LEU A 151 6.47 -9.63 9.76
C LEU A 151 7.05 -11.03 9.98
N PHE A 152 7.05 -11.87 8.94
CA PHE A 152 7.57 -13.23 9.03
C PHE A 152 9.08 -13.26 9.28
N LEU A 153 9.85 -12.36 8.68
CA LEU A 153 11.29 -12.25 8.95
C LEU A 153 11.58 -11.86 10.41
N LEU A 154 10.74 -11.02 11.02
CA LEU A 154 10.87 -10.62 12.42
C LEU A 154 10.46 -11.74 13.39
N LEU A 155 9.47 -12.54 13.03
CA LEU A 155 8.97 -13.65 13.85
C LEU A 155 9.78 -14.95 13.70
N ARG A 156 10.54 -15.10 12.60
CA ARG A 156 11.40 -16.27 12.36
C ARG A 156 12.56 -16.28 13.37
N ARG A 157 12.50 -17.21 14.32
CA ARG A 157 13.54 -17.47 15.33
C ARG A 157 14.90 -17.72 14.66
#